data_AF-A0A8J6NHT2-F1
#
_entry.id   AF-A0A8J6NHT2-F1
#
_cell.length_a   1.000
_cell.length_b   1.000
_cell.length_c   1.000
_cell.angle_alpha   90.00
_cell.angle_beta   90.00
_cell.angle_gamma   90.00
#
_symmetry.space_group_name_H-M   'P 1'
#
loop_
_entity.id
_entity.type
_entity.pdbx_description
1 polymer ?
#
loop_
_entity_poly.entity_id
_entity_poly.type
_entity_poly.pdbx_seq_one_letter_code
_entity_poly.pdbx_strand_id
1 'polypeptide(L)'
;MSNETNTTFSFWSRLGRAFVKFLRSLLILAIIAGIVAAVYYGTPYLYNNFILPVETNTSRLGEVENTQAAEIEQLSTQVTDLKTCLTNLETRQTENAQGLAELQGQLSALETAVETNTETLKQLDAMQASLDSLTSITTEQQALFIGKNSALADLQRQVAISRAIELLSRARLYLSQSNFGLAKQDVQVAQNLLIALQDEIPVEKLPALQSVIARLEMALGNLPAFPVVAVDDVDIAWQILVNNLPEQPQETAMPEAVTETPTPAVEATLTAKP
;
A
#
# COMPACT_ATOMS: atom_id res chain seq x y z
N MET A 1 99.32 78.79 87.17
CA MET A 1 99.19 79.57 85.92
C MET A 1 99.60 78.65 84.77
N SER A 2 98.71 78.55 83.76
CA SER A 2 98.94 78.11 82.36
C SER A 2 99.14 76.59 82.14
N ASN A 3 98.18 75.81 81.62
CA ASN A 3 97.52 75.72 80.29
C ASN A 3 98.28 74.95 79.20
N GLU A 4 97.47 74.24 78.38
CA GLU A 4 97.68 73.58 77.06
C GLU A 4 98.08 72.08 77.09
N THR A 5 97.20 71.08 76.84
CA THR A 5 96.51 70.61 75.60
C THR A 5 97.49 70.25 74.46
N ASN A 6 97.53 69.06 73.82
CA ASN A 6 96.48 68.43 72.99
C ASN A 6 96.95 67.06 72.37
N THR A 7 96.01 66.08 72.32
CA THR A 7 95.65 65.09 71.23
C THR A 7 96.73 64.22 70.53
N THR A 8 96.74 62.87 70.52
CA THR A 8 95.81 61.72 70.26
C THR A 8 95.96 61.02 68.88
N PHE A 9 96.30 59.71 68.95
CA PHE A 9 95.98 58.58 68.04
C PHE A 9 96.04 58.76 66.49
N SER A 10 97.19 58.49 65.84
CA SER A 10 97.31 58.51 64.36
C SER A 10 97.51 57.16 63.65
N PHE A 11 97.70 56.04 64.37
CA PHE A 11 97.89 54.71 63.75
C PHE A 11 96.57 53.93 63.56
N TRP A 12 95.66 54.01 64.54
CA TRP A 12 94.38 53.29 64.52
C TRP A 12 93.40 53.82 63.45
N SER A 13 93.48 55.11 63.13
CA SER A 13 92.66 55.74 62.09
C SER A 13 93.06 55.32 60.66
N ARG A 14 94.33 54.92 60.44
CA ARG A 14 94.81 54.41 59.16
C ARG A 14 94.49 52.93 58.98
N LEU A 15 94.56 52.12 60.04
CA LEU A 15 94.20 50.70 60.03
C LEU A 15 92.69 50.49 59.86
N GLY A 16 91.86 51.28 60.57
CA GLY A 16 90.40 51.24 60.40
C GLY A 16 89.95 51.63 58.99
N ARG A 17 90.65 52.57 58.34
CA ARG A 17 90.33 52.99 56.96
C ARG A 17 90.69 51.93 55.92
N ALA A 18 91.73 51.11 56.15
CA ALA A 18 92.07 49.97 55.30
C ALA A 18 91.11 48.79 55.48
N PHE A 19 90.71 48.50 56.73
CA PHE A 19 89.72 47.45 57.03
C PHE A 19 88.35 47.75 56.42
N VAL A 20 87.87 49.00 56.49
CA VAL A 20 86.61 49.41 55.84
C VAL A 20 86.69 49.28 54.31
N LYS A 21 87.84 49.59 53.69
CA LYS A 21 88.04 49.38 52.25
C LYS A 21 88.04 47.89 51.87
N PHE A 22 88.70 47.05 52.66
CA PHE A 22 88.70 45.60 52.44
C PHE A 22 87.29 45.00 52.60
N LEU A 23 86.59 45.37 53.67
CA LEU A 23 85.21 44.94 53.90
C LEU A 23 84.29 45.40 52.76
N ARG A 24 84.46 46.63 52.27
CA ARG A 24 83.71 47.14 51.11
C ARG A 24 84.01 46.34 49.84
N SER A 25 85.27 46.01 49.55
CA SER A 25 85.63 45.15 48.41
C SER A 25 85.04 43.74 48.54
N LEU A 26 85.05 43.15 49.74
CA LEU A 26 84.47 41.83 49.98
C LEU A 26 82.95 41.83 49.83
N LEU A 27 82.28 42.90 50.28
CA LEU A 27 80.84 43.08 50.09
C LEU A 27 80.48 43.23 48.60
N ILE A 28 81.28 44.00 47.85
CA ILE A 28 81.12 44.12 46.38
C ILE A 28 81.28 42.74 45.72
N LEU A 29 82.29 41.96 46.13
CA LEU A 29 82.53 40.63 45.57
C LEU A 29 81.42 39.64 45.94
N ALA A 30 80.88 39.72 47.15
CA ALA A 30 79.71 38.95 47.59
C ALA A 30 78.44 39.32 46.81
N ILE A 31 78.24 40.61 46.51
CA ILE A 31 77.14 41.08 45.66
C ILE A 31 77.30 40.53 44.23
N ILE A 32 78.51 40.60 43.65
CA ILE A 32 78.76 40.06 42.31
C ILE A 32 78.52 38.55 42.28
N ALA A 33 79.04 37.80 43.27
CA ALA A 33 78.82 36.37 43.40
C ALA A 33 77.33 36.04 43.59
N GLY A 34 76.61 36.84 44.38
CA GLY A 34 75.16 36.73 44.57
C GLY A 34 74.37 36.98 43.29
N ILE A 35 74.77 37.97 42.49
CA ILE A 35 74.16 38.25 41.17
C ILE A 35 74.44 37.09 40.21
N VAL A 36 75.67 36.60 40.13
CA VAL A 36 76.03 35.46 39.27
C VAL A 36 75.25 34.22 39.68
N ALA A 37 75.12 33.94 40.98
CA ALA A 37 74.30 32.84 41.48
C ALA A 37 72.80 33.04 41.17
N ALA A 38 72.27 34.26 41.34
CA ALA A 38 70.89 34.58 41.02
C ALA A 38 70.59 34.43 39.53
N VAL A 39 71.52 34.78 38.65
CA VAL A 39 71.37 34.57 37.20
C VAL A 39 71.48 33.08 36.87
N TYR A 40 72.48 32.38 37.41
CA TYR A 40 72.74 30.96 37.11
C TYR A 40 71.63 30.03 37.60
N TYR A 41 71.08 30.28 38.79
CA TYR A 41 70.00 29.46 39.37
C TYR A 41 68.60 30.03 39.09
N GLY A 42 68.46 31.36 38.97
CA GLY A 42 67.17 31.99 38.73
C GLY A 42 66.66 31.80 37.31
N THR A 43 67.54 31.81 36.30
CA THR A 43 67.13 31.58 34.90
C THR A 43 66.52 30.18 34.67
N PRO A 44 67.14 29.04 35.10
CA PRO A 44 66.52 27.73 34.93
C PRO A 44 65.28 27.54 35.81
N TYR A 45 65.24 28.15 37.00
CA TYR A 45 64.06 28.07 37.87
C TYR A 45 62.83 28.76 37.25
N LEU A 46 63.01 29.97 36.71
CA LEU A 46 61.94 30.70 36.03
C LEU A 46 61.48 30.00 34.75
N TYR A 47 62.42 29.45 33.98
CA TYR A 47 62.10 28.74 32.74
C TYR A 47 61.28 27.47 33.00
N ASN A 48 61.71 26.62 33.94
CA ASN A 48 61.02 25.36 34.24
C ASN A 48 59.67 25.56 34.92
N ASN A 49 59.55 26.58 35.79
CA ASN A 49 58.35 26.72 36.62
C ASN A 49 57.29 27.64 36.00
N PHE A 50 57.64 28.54 35.07
CA PHE A 50 56.69 29.49 34.48
C PHE A 50 56.57 29.41 32.96
N ILE A 51 57.64 29.12 32.23
CA ILE A 51 57.60 29.15 30.75
C ILE A 51 57.07 27.82 30.19
N LEU A 52 57.62 26.69 30.64
CA LEU A 52 57.19 25.35 30.21
C LEU A 52 55.69 25.04 30.45
N PRO A 53 55.09 25.36 31.61
CA PRO A 53 53.67 25.10 31.84
C PRO A 53 52.76 25.94 30.95
N VAL A 54 53.17 27.17 30.62
CA VAL A 54 52.40 28.06 29.75
C VAL A 54 52.44 27.55 28.31
N GLU A 55 53.60 27.14 27.80
CA GLU A 55 53.73 26.55 26.45
C GLU A 55 52.90 25.26 26.30
N THR A 56 52.91 24.41 27.34
CA THR A 56 52.11 23.19 27.38
C THR A 56 50.61 23.49 27.45
N ASN A 57 50.20 24.47 28.28
CA ASN A 57 48.80 24.87 28.40
C ASN A 57 48.28 25.57 27.13
N THR A 58 49.10 26.40 26.47
CA THR A 58 48.73 27.04 25.20
C THR A 58 48.55 25.99 24.10
N SER A 59 49.40 24.96 24.06
CA SER A 59 49.25 23.85 23.11
C SER A 59 47.98 23.02 23.38
N ARG A 60 47.70 22.70 24.64
CA ARG A 60 46.47 21.98 25.04
C ARG A 60 45.20 22.80 24.81
N LEU A 61 45.26 24.13 25.00
CA LEU A 61 44.14 25.01 24.73
C LEU A 61 43.81 25.01 23.23
N GLY A 62 44.82 25.08 22.36
CA GLY A 62 44.63 24.95 20.92
C GLY A 62 44.06 23.58 20.50
N GLU A 63 44.50 22.48 21.13
CA GLU A 63 43.94 21.14 20.90
C GLU A 63 42.47 21.04 21.34
N VAL A 64 42.14 21.60 22.50
CA VAL A 64 40.76 21.65 23.03
C VAL A 64 39.86 22.52 22.16
N GLU A 65 40.33 23.68 21.69
CA GLU A 65 39.59 24.56 20.79
C GLU A 65 39.31 23.87 19.45
N ASN A 66 40.30 23.18 18.88
CA ASN A 66 40.13 22.42 17.64
C ASN A 66 39.16 21.24 17.83
N THR A 67 39.23 20.55 18.97
CA THR A 67 38.31 19.45 19.31
C THR A 67 36.89 19.98 19.49
N GLN A 68 36.70 21.09 20.21
CA GLN A 68 35.40 21.72 20.37
C GLN A 68 34.83 22.20 19.04
N ALA A 69 35.64 22.79 18.16
CA ALA A 69 35.20 23.20 16.84
C ALA A 69 34.68 22.00 16.00
N ALA A 70 35.42 20.88 16.02
CA ALA A 70 35.02 19.66 15.33
C ALA A 70 33.75 19.02 15.94
N GLU A 71 33.64 18.99 17.27
CA GLU A 71 32.44 18.49 17.95
C GLU A 71 31.21 19.35 17.64
N ILE A 72 31.33 20.68 17.65
CA ILE A 72 30.25 21.61 17.29
C ILE A 72 29.81 21.38 15.84
N GLU A 73 30.75 21.20 14.92
CA GLU A 73 30.44 20.91 13.52
C GLU A 73 29.71 19.56 13.36
N GLN A 74 30.16 18.53 14.08
CA GLN A 74 29.51 17.21 14.08
C GLN A 74 28.10 17.29 14.68
N LEU A 75 27.91 18.01 15.78
CA LEU A 75 26.60 18.24 16.39
C LEU A 75 25.67 19.00 15.44
N SER A 76 26.18 20.05 14.77
CA SER A 76 25.41 20.80 13.78
C SER A 76 24.98 19.93 12.60
N THR A 77 25.85 19.02 12.16
CA THR A 77 25.54 18.05 11.10
C THR A 77 24.46 17.07 11.55
N GLN A 78 24.60 16.47 12.74
CA GLN A 78 23.58 15.57 13.29
C GLN A 78 22.22 16.26 13.47
N VAL A 79 22.20 17.51 13.93
CA VAL A 79 20.95 18.28 14.06
C VAL A 79 20.30 18.53 12.70
N THR A 80 21.10 18.77 11.67
CA THR A 80 20.62 18.95 10.31
C THR A 80 20.02 17.66 9.77
N ASP A 81 20.73 16.54 9.92
CA ASP A 81 20.27 15.22 9.48
C ASP A 81 18.97 14.80 10.20
N LEU A 82 18.89 15.04 11.52
CA LEU A 82 17.68 14.77 12.29
C LEU A 82 16.50 15.62 11.83
N LYS A 83 16.72 16.91 11.52
CA LYS A 83 15.66 17.76 10.95
C LYS A 83 15.20 17.26 9.59
N THR A 84 16.12 16.88 8.72
CA THR A 84 15.78 16.30 7.41
C THR A 84 15.00 14.99 7.56
N CYS A 85 15.42 14.12 8.48
CA CYS A 85 14.71 12.88 8.77
C CYS A 85 13.30 13.15 9.30
N LEU A 86 13.14 14.11 10.22
CA LEU A 86 11.85 14.51 10.76
C LEU A 86 10.92 15.03 9.65
N THR A 87 11.39 15.93 8.80
CA THR A 87 10.59 16.45 7.67
C THR A 87 10.18 15.35 6.69
N ASN A 88 11.07 14.39 6.41
CA ASN A 88 10.75 13.24 5.58
C ASN A 88 9.68 12.34 6.25
N LEU A 89 9.78 12.12 7.56
CA LEU A 89 8.78 11.36 8.31
C LEU A 89 7.41 12.06 8.32
N GLU A 90 7.37 13.38 8.52
CA GLU A 90 6.14 14.18 8.46
C GLU A 90 5.48 14.12 7.09
N THR A 91 6.29 14.14 6.02
CA THR A 91 5.82 13.99 4.64
C THR A 91 5.22 12.61 4.42
N ARG A 92 5.93 11.54 4.80
CA ARG A 92 5.43 10.16 4.70
C ARG A 92 4.17 9.94 5.53
N GLN A 93 4.07 10.55 6.71
CA GLN A 93 2.88 10.49 7.53
C GLN A 93 1.69 11.15 6.83
N THR A 94 1.91 12.28 6.16
CA THR A 94 0.88 12.99 5.39
C THR A 94 0.43 12.16 4.18
N GLU A 95 1.36 11.58 3.42
CA GLU A 95 1.07 10.69 2.29
C GLU A 95 0.28 9.45 2.74
N ASN A 96 0.68 8.83 3.85
CA ASN A 96 -0.06 7.69 4.41
C ASN A 96 -1.48 8.09 4.85
N ALA A 97 -1.66 9.25 5.47
CA ALA A 97 -2.98 9.74 5.87
C ALA A 97 -3.89 9.99 4.65
N GLN A 98 -3.33 10.53 3.56
CA GLN A 98 -4.05 10.69 2.29
C GLN A 98 -4.43 9.35 1.67
N GLY A 99 -3.50 8.39 1.61
CA GLY A 99 -3.78 7.05 1.09
C GLY A 99 -4.85 6.31 1.89
N LEU A 100 -4.87 6.45 3.23
CA LEU A 100 -5.93 5.89 4.08
C LEU A 100 -7.29 6.54 3.80
N ALA A 101 -7.34 7.86 3.63
CA ALA A 101 -8.58 8.56 3.30
C ALA A 101 -9.14 8.14 1.92
N GLU A 102 -8.26 7.94 0.93
CA GLU A 102 -8.65 7.45 -0.39
C GLU A 102 -9.20 6.02 -0.32
N LEU A 103 -8.50 5.11 0.37
CA LEU A 103 -8.97 3.74 0.57
C LEU A 103 -10.32 3.70 1.32
N GLN A 104 -10.51 4.55 2.31
CA GLN A 104 -11.78 4.66 3.02
C GLN A 104 -12.91 5.14 2.09
N GLY A 105 -12.62 6.08 1.19
CA GLY A 105 -13.55 6.53 0.15
C GLY A 105 -13.91 5.41 -0.83
N GLN A 106 -12.92 4.65 -1.30
CA GLN A 106 -13.15 3.50 -2.18
C GLN A 106 -13.97 2.40 -1.49
N LEU A 107 -13.72 2.12 -0.22
CA LEU A 107 -14.49 1.15 0.57
C LEU A 107 -15.96 1.57 0.69
N SER A 108 -16.23 2.83 1.02
CA SER A 108 -17.59 3.36 1.12
C SER A 108 -18.33 3.33 -0.23
N ALA A 109 -17.64 3.62 -1.32
CA ALA A 109 -18.21 3.50 -2.67
C ALA A 109 -18.54 2.04 -3.02
N LEU A 110 -17.67 1.09 -2.66
CA LEU A 110 -17.90 -0.33 -2.87
C LEU A 110 -19.08 -0.86 -2.05
N GLU A 111 -19.18 -0.44 -0.78
CA GLU A 111 -20.31 -0.78 0.10
C GLU A 111 -21.63 -0.28 -0.49
N THR A 112 -21.66 0.97 -0.95
CA THR A 112 -22.83 1.56 -1.63
C THR A 112 -23.20 0.78 -2.90
N ALA A 113 -22.22 0.35 -3.69
CA ALA A 113 -22.45 -0.45 -4.89
C ALA A 113 -23.03 -1.84 -4.55
N VAL A 114 -22.54 -2.48 -3.48
CA VAL A 114 -23.07 -3.77 -2.99
C VAL A 114 -24.52 -3.62 -2.49
N GLU A 115 -24.83 -2.56 -1.74
CA GLU A 115 -26.19 -2.27 -1.30
C GLU A 115 -27.14 -2.05 -2.49
N THR A 116 -26.69 -1.26 -3.48
CA THR A 116 -27.45 -1.01 -4.71
C THR A 116 -27.71 -2.31 -5.46
N ASN A 117 -26.67 -3.14 -5.64
CA ASN A 117 -26.82 -4.45 -6.28
C ASN A 117 -27.78 -5.36 -5.51
N THR A 118 -27.72 -5.35 -4.18
CA THR A 118 -28.64 -6.11 -3.33
C THR A 118 -30.09 -5.66 -3.54
N GLU A 119 -30.33 -4.36 -3.65
CA GLU A 119 -31.67 -3.84 -3.94
C GLU A 119 -32.15 -4.19 -5.35
N THR A 120 -31.27 -4.13 -6.35
CA THR A 120 -31.63 -4.58 -7.70
C THR A 120 -31.98 -6.07 -7.75
N LEU A 121 -31.30 -6.91 -6.95
CA LEU A 121 -31.63 -8.33 -6.83
C LEU A 121 -33.01 -8.53 -6.16
N LYS A 122 -33.33 -7.77 -5.11
CA LYS A 122 -34.68 -7.82 -4.51
C LYS A 122 -35.77 -7.40 -5.49
N GLN A 123 -35.50 -6.43 -6.35
CA GLN A 123 -36.44 -6.04 -7.40
C GLN A 123 -36.61 -7.16 -8.44
N LEU A 124 -35.52 -7.84 -8.78
CA LEU A 124 -35.54 -9.02 -9.64
C LEU A 124 -36.36 -10.16 -9.02
N ASP A 125 -36.20 -10.40 -7.72
CA ASP A 125 -37.02 -11.35 -6.95
C ASP A 125 -38.52 -11.03 -6.99
N ALA A 126 -38.87 -9.76 -6.79
CA ALA A 126 -40.26 -9.32 -6.87
C ALA A 126 -40.84 -9.52 -8.27
N MET A 127 -40.04 -9.21 -9.30
CA MET A 127 -40.40 -9.48 -10.70
C MET A 127 -40.56 -10.98 -10.95
N GLN A 128 -39.68 -11.81 -10.38
CA GLN A 128 -39.76 -13.26 -10.48
C GLN A 128 -41.03 -13.81 -9.84
N ALA A 129 -41.40 -13.35 -8.64
CA ALA A 129 -42.66 -13.72 -8.00
C ALA A 129 -43.89 -13.33 -8.85
N SER A 130 -43.81 -12.20 -9.55
CA SER A 130 -44.87 -11.78 -10.48
C SER A 130 -44.97 -12.70 -11.71
N LEU A 131 -43.83 -13.14 -12.25
CA LEU A 131 -43.76 -14.08 -13.37
C LEU A 131 -44.26 -15.48 -12.96
N ASP A 132 -43.95 -15.94 -11.75
CA ASP A 132 -44.46 -17.21 -11.22
C ASP A 132 -45.99 -17.18 -11.09
N SER A 133 -46.52 -16.08 -10.57
CA SER A 133 -47.98 -15.87 -10.47
C SER A 133 -48.62 -15.88 -11.85
N LEU A 134 -48.03 -15.17 -12.81
CA LEU A 134 -48.51 -15.15 -14.20
C LEU A 134 -48.45 -16.53 -14.83
N THR A 135 -47.38 -17.29 -14.60
CA THR A 135 -47.21 -18.68 -15.09
C THR A 135 -48.27 -19.61 -14.48
N SER A 136 -48.57 -19.46 -13.19
CA SER A 136 -49.61 -20.25 -12.52
C SER A 136 -51.00 -19.97 -13.10
N ILE A 137 -51.35 -18.69 -13.26
CA ILE A 137 -52.61 -18.26 -13.90
C ILE A 137 -52.69 -18.80 -15.34
N THR A 138 -51.57 -18.75 -16.05
CA THR A 138 -51.45 -19.24 -17.42
C THR A 138 -51.61 -20.75 -17.50
N THR A 139 -51.03 -21.50 -16.57
CA THR A 139 -51.15 -22.97 -16.51
C THR A 139 -52.59 -23.39 -16.19
N GLU A 140 -53.26 -22.67 -15.29
CA GLU A 140 -54.70 -22.85 -15.01
C GLU A 140 -55.56 -22.55 -16.26
N GLN A 141 -55.23 -21.50 -17.02
CA GLN A 141 -55.87 -21.23 -18.31
C GLN A 141 -55.53 -22.27 -19.38
N GLN A 142 -54.31 -22.80 -19.40
CA GLN A 142 -53.88 -23.81 -20.38
C GLN A 142 -54.58 -25.14 -20.17
N ALA A 143 -54.88 -25.51 -18.92
CA ALA A 143 -55.75 -26.66 -18.61
C ALA A 143 -57.17 -26.52 -19.19
N LEU A 144 -57.63 -25.28 -19.44
CA LEU A 144 -58.90 -24.99 -20.13
C LEU A 144 -58.77 -24.99 -21.67
N PHE A 145 -57.55 -24.90 -22.22
CA PHE A 145 -57.27 -24.85 -23.66
C PHE A 145 -56.34 -26.00 -24.11
N ILE A 146 -56.72 -27.25 -23.80
CA ILE A 146 -56.01 -28.43 -24.28
C ILE A 146 -56.10 -28.48 -25.82
N GLY A 147 -55.03 -28.03 -26.49
CA GLY A 147 -54.87 -28.24 -27.93
C GLY A 147 -54.01 -27.24 -28.71
N LYS A 148 -53.53 -26.11 -28.16
CA LYS A 148 -52.92 -25.04 -28.99
C LYS A 148 -51.73 -24.24 -28.43
N ASN A 149 -51.00 -24.71 -27.43
CA ASN A 149 -50.03 -23.87 -26.68
C ASN A 149 -48.56 -24.34 -26.74
N SER A 150 -47.92 -24.34 -27.91
CA SER A 150 -46.46 -24.47 -27.99
C SER A 150 -45.74 -23.19 -27.53
N ALA A 151 -46.14 -22.03 -28.05
CA ALA A 151 -45.49 -20.74 -27.74
C ALA A 151 -45.55 -20.36 -26.24
N LEU A 152 -46.61 -20.76 -25.54
CA LEU A 152 -46.76 -20.49 -24.11
C LEU A 152 -45.90 -21.42 -23.26
N ALA A 153 -45.79 -22.69 -23.64
CA ALA A 153 -44.87 -23.64 -23.03
C ALA A 153 -43.41 -23.20 -23.26
N ASP A 154 -43.09 -22.67 -24.44
CA ASP A 154 -41.77 -22.12 -24.74
C ASP A 154 -41.44 -20.92 -23.83
N LEU A 155 -42.41 -20.02 -23.63
CA LEU A 155 -42.25 -18.85 -22.74
C LEU A 155 -42.08 -19.28 -21.27
N GLN A 156 -42.86 -20.25 -20.81
CA GLN A 156 -42.74 -20.81 -19.46
C GLN A 156 -41.36 -21.42 -19.20
N ARG A 157 -40.81 -22.15 -20.18
CA ARG A 157 -39.43 -22.66 -20.08
C ARG A 157 -38.40 -21.54 -20.01
N GLN A 158 -38.53 -20.51 -20.86
CA GLN A 158 -37.59 -19.37 -20.85
C GLN A 158 -37.62 -18.63 -19.50
N VAL A 159 -38.81 -18.42 -18.92
CA VAL A 159 -38.97 -17.80 -17.59
C VAL A 159 -38.31 -18.65 -16.51
N ALA A 160 -38.55 -19.96 -16.52
CA ALA A 160 -37.97 -20.85 -15.52
C ALA A 160 -36.43 -20.96 -15.64
N ILE A 161 -35.87 -20.92 -16.85
CA ILE A 161 -34.41 -20.83 -17.04
C ILE A 161 -33.88 -19.49 -16.51
N SER A 162 -34.52 -18.36 -16.84
CA SER A 162 -34.14 -17.04 -16.34
C SER A 162 -34.15 -16.99 -14.81
N ARG A 163 -35.15 -17.60 -14.18
CA ARG A 163 -35.24 -17.73 -12.73
C ARG A 163 -34.07 -18.51 -12.14
N ALA A 164 -33.74 -19.66 -12.73
CA ALA A 164 -32.61 -20.45 -12.25
C ALA A 164 -31.29 -19.66 -12.35
N ILE A 165 -31.09 -18.89 -13.43
CA ILE A 165 -29.91 -18.00 -13.58
C ILE A 165 -29.86 -16.97 -12.44
N GLU A 166 -31.00 -16.35 -12.12
CA GLU A 166 -31.14 -15.33 -11.09
C GLU A 166 -30.82 -15.88 -9.69
N LEU A 167 -31.46 -16.99 -9.31
CA LEU A 167 -31.18 -17.70 -8.05
C LEU A 167 -29.71 -18.10 -7.90
N LEU A 168 -29.08 -18.61 -8.96
CA LEU A 168 -27.65 -18.93 -8.93
C LEU A 168 -26.78 -17.68 -8.82
N SER A 169 -27.17 -16.58 -9.46
CA SER A 169 -26.45 -15.29 -9.33
C SER A 169 -26.50 -14.77 -7.89
N ARG A 170 -27.66 -14.89 -7.23
CA ARG A 170 -27.83 -14.55 -5.81
C ARG A 170 -27.05 -15.49 -4.90
N ALA A 171 -27.05 -16.79 -5.17
CA ALA A 171 -26.25 -17.76 -4.43
C ALA A 171 -24.76 -17.41 -4.46
N ARG A 172 -24.21 -17.03 -5.62
CA ARG A 172 -22.82 -16.59 -5.77
C ARG A 172 -22.50 -15.37 -4.92
N LEU A 173 -23.41 -14.40 -4.83
CA LEU A 173 -23.28 -13.26 -3.93
C LEU A 173 -23.28 -13.69 -2.46
N TYR A 174 -24.18 -14.60 -2.05
CA TYR A 174 -24.18 -15.10 -0.69
C TYR A 174 -22.92 -15.90 -0.35
N LEU A 175 -22.35 -16.64 -1.30
CA LEU A 175 -21.08 -17.33 -1.12
C LEU A 175 -19.91 -16.35 -0.92
N SER A 176 -19.86 -15.25 -1.67
CA SER A 176 -18.81 -14.23 -1.50
C SER A 176 -18.93 -13.47 -0.18
N GLN A 177 -20.14 -13.37 0.39
CA GLN A 177 -20.42 -12.81 1.71
C GLN A 177 -20.29 -13.82 2.86
N SER A 178 -19.83 -15.06 2.59
CA SER A 178 -19.75 -16.15 3.57
C SER A 178 -21.10 -16.55 4.21
N ASN A 179 -22.22 -16.25 3.55
CA ASN A 179 -23.56 -16.62 3.98
C ASN A 179 -24.00 -17.95 3.33
N PHE A 180 -23.38 -19.05 3.79
CA PHE A 180 -23.56 -20.37 3.18
C PHE A 180 -24.96 -20.96 3.34
N GLY A 181 -25.72 -20.54 4.36
CA GLY A 181 -27.08 -21.01 4.60
C GLY A 181 -28.05 -20.54 3.51
N LEU A 182 -28.03 -19.23 3.22
CA LEU A 182 -28.85 -18.66 2.15
C LEU A 182 -28.38 -19.12 0.77
N ALA A 183 -27.06 -19.19 0.54
CA ALA A 183 -26.52 -19.73 -0.70
C ALA A 183 -27.01 -21.16 -0.97
N LYS A 184 -26.98 -22.03 0.05
CA LYS A 184 -27.47 -23.41 -0.07
C LYS A 184 -28.96 -23.47 -0.41
N GLN A 185 -29.76 -22.61 0.19
CA GLN A 185 -31.19 -22.53 -0.10
C GLN A 185 -31.45 -22.14 -1.55
N ASP A 186 -30.76 -21.13 -2.06
CA ASP A 186 -30.90 -20.68 -3.45
C ASP A 186 -30.46 -21.72 -4.47
N VAL A 187 -29.32 -22.39 -4.22
CA VAL A 187 -28.84 -23.49 -5.06
C VAL A 187 -29.85 -24.64 -5.07
N GLN A 188 -30.46 -24.97 -3.94
CA GLN A 188 -31.47 -26.02 -3.86
C GLN A 188 -32.74 -25.68 -4.65
N VAL A 189 -33.22 -24.43 -4.54
CA VAL A 189 -34.41 -23.99 -5.29
C VAL A 189 -34.12 -23.98 -6.78
N ALA A 190 -32.96 -23.48 -7.21
CA ALA A 190 -32.55 -23.50 -8.60
C ALA A 190 -32.46 -24.94 -9.15
N GLN A 191 -31.85 -25.85 -8.40
CA GLN A 191 -31.78 -27.26 -8.78
C GLN A 191 -33.18 -27.87 -8.97
N ASN A 192 -34.09 -27.67 -8.01
CA ASN A 192 -35.44 -28.25 -8.07
C ASN A 192 -36.21 -27.74 -9.31
N LEU A 193 -36.06 -26.44 -9.62
CA LEU A 193 -36.67 -25.83 -10.80
C LEU A 193 -36.13 -26.44 -12.11
N LEU A 194 -34.81 -26.65 -12.19
CA LEU A 194 -34.16 -27.26 -13.35
C LEU A 194 -34.51 -28.74 -13.52
N ILE A 195 -34.71 -29.47 -12.42
CA ILE A 195 -35.18 -30.86 -12.46
C ILE A 195 -36.61 -30.92 -13.02
N ALA A 196 -37.50 -30.03 -12.58
CA ALA A 196 -38.88 -29.98 -13.09
C ALA A 196 -38.95 -29.68 -14.59
N LEU A 197 -37.96 -28.97 -15.14
CA LEU A 197 -37.88 -28.64 -16.57
C LEU A 197 -37.34 -29.77 -17.46
N GLN A 198 -36.81 -30.87 -16.90
CA GLN A 198 -36.17 -31.93 -17.70
C GLN A 198 -37.12 -32.56 -18.72
N ASP A 199 -38.39 -32.74 -18.36
CA ASP A 199 -39.39 -33.42 -19.20
C ASP A 199 -39.95 -32.50 -20.30
N GLU A 200 -39.71 -31.20 -20.22
CA GLU A 200 -40.28 -30.19 -21.11
C GLU A 200 -39.26 -29.63 -22.12
N ILE A 201 -37.96 -29.91 -21.91
CA ILE A 201 -36.87 -29.36 -22.74
C ILE A 201 -36.60 -30.22 -23.99
N PRO A 202 -36.21 -29.60 -25.13
CA PRO A 202 -35.76 -30.33 -26.30
C PRO A 202 -34.59 -31.28 -26.01
N VAL A 203 -34.61 -32.48 -26.61
CA VAL A 203 -33.63 -33.55 -26.38
C VAL A 203 -32.18 -33.08 -26.58
N GLU A 204 -31.96 -32.12 -27.47
CA GLU A 204 -30.64 -31.53 -27.79
C GLU A 204 -30.01 -30.77 -26.61
N LYS A 205 -30.82 -30.16 -25.74
CA LYS A 205 -30.35 -29.34 -24.59
C LYS A 205 -30.30 -30.12 -23.28
N LEU A 206 -30.85 -31.33 -23.28
CA LEU A 206 -30.96 -32.21 -22.12
C LEU A 206 -29.58 -32.56 -21.51
N PRO A 207 -28.51 -32.85 -22.29
CA PRO A 207 -27.18 -33.09 -21.72
C PRO A 207 -26.57 -31.88 -21.01
N ALA A 208 -26.79 -30.67 -21.54
CA ALA A 208 -26.32 -29.44 -20.93
C ALA A 208 -27.04 -29.19 -19.59
N LEU A 209 -28.36 -29.37 -19.55
CA LEU A 209 -29.15 -29.27 -18.32
C LEU A 209 -28.71 -30.28 -17.25
N GLN A 210 -28.46 -31.53 -17.64
CA GLN A 210 -27.98 -32.56 -16.70
C GLN A 210 -26.60 -32.21 -16.13
N SER A 211 -25.70 -31.64 -16.95
CA SER A 211 -24.39 -31.16 -16.49
C SER A 211 -24.55 -30.05 -15.43
N VAL A 212 -25.48 -29.12 -15.64
CA VAL A 212 -25.80 -28.07 -14.66
C VAL A 212 -26.31 -28.71 -13.35
N ILE A 213 -27.30 -29.60 -13.43
CA ILE A 213 -27.90 -30.23 -12.24
C ILE A 213 -26.83 -30.99 -11.43
N ALA A 214 -25.97 -31.77 -12.10
CA ALA A 214 -24.89 -32.51 -11.45
C ALA A 214 -23.89 -31.57 -10.74
N ARG A 215 -23.57 -30.42 -11.35
CA ARG A 215 -22.73 -29.39 -10.71
C ARG A 215 -23.39 -28.80 -9.46
N LEU A 216 -24.68 -28.51 -9.53
CA LEU A 216 -25.43 -28.00 -8.38
C LEU A 216 -25.52 -29.05 -7.25
N GLU A 217 -25.66 -30.34 -7.57
CA GLU A 217 -25.61 -31.43 -6.57
C GLU A 217 -24.25 -31.48 -5.85
N MET A 218 -23.16 -31.36 -6.59
CA MET A 218 -21.81 -31.30 -6.01
C MET A 218 -21.65 -30.07 -5.11
N ALA A 219 -22.12 -28.91 -5.54
CA ALA A 219 -22.10 -27.69 -4.73
C ALA A 219 -22.89 -27.85 -3.43
N LEU A 220 -24.10 -28.44 -3.47
CA LEU A 220 -24.93 -28.68 -2.29
C LEU A 220 -24.31 -29.67 -1.31
N GLY A 221 -23.61 -30.69 -1.82
CA GLY A 221 -22.85 -31.65 -1.01
C GLY A 221 -21.62 -31.02 -0.35
N ASN A 222 -21.00 -30.05 -1.02
CA ASN A 222 -19.84 -29.33 -0.51
C ASN A 222 -20.21 -28.23 0.49
N LEU A 223 -21.45 -27.71 0.49
CA LEU A 223 -21.87 -26.66 1.45
C LEU A 223 -22.38 -27.23 2.79
N PRO A 224 -21.88 -26.73 3.95
CA PRO A 224 -20.94 -25.60 4.14
C PRO A 224 -19.46 -25.99 4.33
N ALA A 225 -19.12 -27.27 4.24
CA ALA A 225 -17.80 -27.79 4.63
C ALA A 225 -16.65 -27.34 3.71
N PHE A 226 -16.91 -27.20 2.40
CA PHE A 226 -15.95 -26.86 1.36
C PHE A 226 -16.48 -25.73 0.47
N PRO A 227 -16.56 -24.48 0.99
CA PRO A 227 -17.22 -23.38 0.29
C PRO A 227 -16.51 -22.95 -0.99
N VAL A 228 -15.18 -23.05 -1.06
CA VAL A 228 -14.41 -22.69 -2.26
C VAL A 228 -14.76 -23.61 -3.44
N VAL A 229 -14.83 -24.92 -3.19
CA VAL A 229 -15.21 -25.90 -4.22
C VAL A 229 -16.67 -25.69 -4.66
N ALA A 230 -17.55 -25.38 -3.70
CA ALA A 230 -18.95 -25.09 -4.00
C ALA A 230 -19.12 -23.82 -4.86
N VAL A 231 -18.30 -22.78 -4.65
CA VAL A 231 -18.31 -21.58 -5.51
C VAL A 231 -17.97 -21.95 -6.95
N ASP A 232 -16.90 -22.71 -7.16
CA ASP A 232 -16.49 -23.12 -8.51
C ASP A 232 -17.57 -23.94 -9.22
N ASP A 233 -18.20 -24.88 -8.52
CA ASP A 233 -19.28 -25.69 -9.09
C ASP A 233 -20.53 -24.85 -9.43
N VAL A 234 -20.91 -23.89 -8.58
CA VAL A 234 -22.04 -22.96 -8.85
C VAL A 234 -21.71 -22.04 -10.03
N ASP A 235 -20.48 -21.55 -10.12
CA ASP A 235 -20.03 -20.69 -11.22
C ASP A 235 -20.07 -21.43 -12.56
N ILE A 236 -19.58 -22.66 -12.61
CA ILE A 236 -19.64 -23.51 -13.81
C ILE A 236 -21.09 -23.80 -14.20
N ALA A 237 -21.93 -24.17 -13.23
CA ALA A 237 -23.34 -24.43 -13.46
C ALA A 237 -24.05 -23.21 -14.07
N TRP A 238 -23.80 -22.02 -13.52
CA TRP A 238 -24.34 -20.76 -14.02
C TRP A 238 -23.85 -20.45 -15.44
N GLN A 239 -22.54 -20.62 -15.72
CA GLN A 239 -21.99 -20.39 -17.06
C GLN A 239 -22.62 -21.30 -18.12
N ILE A 240 -22.83 -22.58 -17.80
CA ILE A 240 -23.46 -23.52 -18.73
C ILE A 240 -24.91 -23.09 -19.00
N LEU A 241 -25.64 -22.67 -17.97
CA LEU A 241 -27.03 -22.26 -18.06
C LEU A 241 -27.23 -21.00 -18.90
N VAL A 242 -26.35 -20.01 -18.73
CA VAL A 242 -26.39 -18.75 -19.50
C VAL A 242 -25.97 -18.97 -20.96
N ASN A 243 -24.97 -19.82 -21.22
CA ASN A 243 -24.35 -19.90 -22.55
C ASN A 243 -24.94 -20.99 -23.46
N ASN A 244 -25.50 -22.09 -22.92
CA ASN A 244 -25.88 -23.26 -23.73
C ASN A 244 -27.39 -23.50 -23.85
N LEU A 245 -28.23 -22.83 -23.06
CA LEU A 245 -29.68 -23.05 -23.06
C LEU A 245 -30.53 -22.04 -23.85
N PRO A 246 -30.15 -20.76 -24.02
CA PRO A 246 -30.92 -19.85 -24.89
C PRO A 246 -30.93 -20.35 -26.34
N GLU A 247 -32.06 -20.29 -27.02
CA GLU A 247 -32.08 -20.41 -28.48
C GLU A 247 -31.36 -19.18 -29.04
N GLN A 248 -30.09 -19.31 -29.40
CA GLN A 248 -29.51 -18.35 -30.32
C GLN A 248 -30.36 -18.38 -31.59
N PRO A 249 -30.78 -17.23 -32.13
CA PRO A 249 -31.41 -17.20 -33.45
C PRO A 249 -30.49 -17.95 -34.40
N GLN A 250 -30.97 -19.04 -34.98
CA GLN A 250 -30.25 -19.69 -36.06
C GLN A 250 -29.96 -18.61 -37.10
N GLU A 251 -28.69 -18.42 -37.45
CA GLU A 251 -28.33 -17.68 -38.65
C GLU A 251 -29.20 -18.23 -39.77
N THR A 252 -30.09 -17.40 -40.29
CA THR A 252 -30.87 -17.68 -41.47
C THR A 252 -29.88 -18.17 -42.51
N ALA A 253 -29.97 -19.44 -42.90
CA ALA A 253 -29.13 -19.99 -43.95
C ALA A 253 -29.22 -19.01 -45.13
N MET A 254 -28.08 -18.39 -45.44
CA MET A 254 -27.94 -17.52 -46.60
C MET A 254 -28.48 -18.31 -47.80
N PRO A 255 -29.48 -17.80 -48.54
CA PRO A 255 -30.02 -18.54 -49.67
C PRO A 255 -28.88 -18.85 -50.63
N GLU A 256 -28.87 -20.11 -51.10
CA GLU A 256 -27.93 -20.62 -52.08
C GLU A 256 -27.66 -19.60 -53.18
N ALA A 257 -26.38 -19.42 -53.50
CA ALA A 257 -25.94 -18.60 -54.61
C ALA A 257 -26.69 -19.02 -55.88
N VAL A 258 -27.53 -18.14 -56.40
CA VAL A 258 -28.15 -18.32 -57.72
C VAL A 258 -27.05 -18.15 -58.77
N THR A 259 -26.64 -19.29 -59.31
CA THR A 259 -25.75 -19.44 -60.46
C THR A 259 -26.32 -18.69 -61.67
N GLU A 260 -25.50 -17.79 -62.20
CA GLU A 260 -25.44 -17.27 -63.58
C GLU A 260 -26.68 -16.65 -64.24
N THR A 261 -26.52 -15.35 -64.53
CA THR A 261 -27.27 -14.54 -65.50
C THR A 261 -27.01 -15.01 -66.93
N PRO A 262 -28.03 -15.37 -67.75
CA PRO A 262 -27.91 -15.29 -69.19
C PRO A 262 -28.26 -13.89 -69.69
N THR A 263 -27.35 -13.36 -70.49
CA THR A 263 -27.39 -12.12 -71.28
C THR A 263 -28.70 -11.95 -72.09
N PRO A 264 -29.27 -10.74 -72.19
CA PRO A 264 -30.36 -10.48 -73.13
C PRO A 264 -29.83 -10.35 -74.56
N ALA A 265 -30.30 -11.23 -75.45
CA ALA A 265 -30.09 -11.15 -76.88
C ALA A 265 -30.96 -10.05 -77.49
N VAL A 266 -30.34 -9.24 -78.36
CA VAL A 266 -30.94 -8.12 -79.08
C VAL A 266 -31.90 -8.62 -80.17
N GLU A 267 -33.04 -7.94 -80.24
CA GLU A 267 -34.16 -8.04 -81.17
C GLU A 267 -33.74 -7.88 -82.65
N ALA A 268 -34.13 -8.83 -83.51
CA ALA A 268 -34.04 -8.70 -84.96
C ALA A 268 -35.43 -8.93 -85.58
N THR A 269 -36.01 -7.82 -86.04
CA THR A 269 -37.21 -7.67 -86.85
C THR A 269 -37.12 -8.51 -88.14
N LEU A 270 -38.11 -9.39 -88.38
CA LEU A 270 -38.33 -9.99 -89.70
C LEU A 270 -39.52 -9.32 -90.39
N THR A 271 -39.20 -8.58 -91.44
CA THR A 271 -40.11 -8.01 -92.43
C THR A 271 -40.69 -9.13 -93.31
N ALA A 272 -42.01 -9.22 -93.40
CA ALA A 272 -42.70 -10.10 -94.33
C ALA A 272 -43.12 -9.35 -95.61
N LYS A 273 -43.07 -10.06 -96.76
CA LYS A 273 -43.90 -9.96 -97.99
C LYS A 273 -43.06 -9.95 -99.29
N PRO A 274 -43.55 -10.46 -100.45
CA PRO A 274 -44.76 -11.25 -100.73
C PRO A 274 -44.53 -12.74 -101.00
#